data_AF-A0A2W2FQM5-F1
#
_entry.id   AF-A0A2W2FQM5-F1
#
_cell.length_a   1.000
_cell.length_b   1.000
_cell.length_c   1.000
_cell.angle_alpha   90.00
_cell.angle_beta   90.00
_cell.angle_gamma   90.00
#
_symmetry.space_group_name_H-M   'P 1'
#
loop_
_entity.id
_entity.type
_entity.pdbx_description
1 polymer ?
#
loop_
_entity_poly.entity_id
_entity_poly.type
_entity_poly.pdbx_seq_one_letter_code
_entity_poly.pdbx_strand_id
1 'polypeptide(L)'
;MVSLWSWTFESVYDTGIGFGDLAHNLATGPDARPDLLLRRRVPDATGTEPARREVAERLRAGSAALPHVLDSGERSVAFYRGPLTAQCAQRLPPPAQERTRLESAGEALIYLEEHGVFDTGYAAAFSLGRQLCLGDAEFRTALMEFRKAARSAVRRVVGQAALGRTVTAGEVSGRAAHEAFDRLLTAESGHRIGRILSTAGAAAAAGRRTRRAGTRSGGTEGLVDAARLRAGVAQIHTRAVLREVLAPELEPVAAWLGRLPMLEMVPFEHLVPDEEMLPVESLRFAYTDPGWVRAAVDGALSVGVGHALDSDLNALTTQVAEPPPGVLLLRSDLVPNWPKIIMTAFRGDDVVEPVRRAVYGHDVLLMLYPQVIDAFTMAEPPQGLHFGFSDIGTIERRKISRPDVGRPLGEFPEDPADDRFARFLRPGGHDVLNVDGTGDALLPALSRTHDVERLTSAQFALQMIKAPQFQEFTRP
;
A
#
# COMPACT_ATOMS: atom_id res chain seq x y z
N MET A 1 13.59 21.14 49.00
CA MET A 1 14.81 20.29 49.04
C MET A 1 14.37 18.92 49.52
N VAL A 2 14.15 17.98 48.60
CA VAL A 2 13.84 16.59 48.97
C VAL A 2 15.19 15.87 49.09
N SER A 3 15.65 15.68 50.31
CA SER A 3 16.78 14.80 50.61
C SER A 3 16.24 13.36 50.58
N LEU A 4 16.60 12.58 49.55
CA LEU A 4 16.34 11.15 49.56
C LEU A 4 17.30 10.51 50.58
N TRP A 5 16.80 10.27 51.80
CA TRP A 5 17.55 9.67 52.93
C TRP A 5 17.92 8.20 52.69
N SER A 6 17.18 7.53 51.81
CA SER A 6 17.38 6.12 51.46
C SER A 6 16.72 5.85 50.11
N TRP A 7 17.42 5.13 49.26
CA TRP A 7 16.95 4.67 47.96
C TRP A 7 17.44 3.24 47.75
N THR A 8 16.57 2.44 47.17
CA THR A 8 16.84 1.06 46.78
C THR A 8 16.41 0.96 45.33
N PHE A 9 17.27 0.41 44.48
CA PHE A 9 16.97 0.17 43.08
C PHE A 9 17.27 -1.28 42.76
N GLU A 10 16.46 -1.86 41.88
CA GLU A 10 16.76 -3.15 41.27
C GLU A 10 17.52 -2.88 39.98
N SER A 11 18.69 -3.47 39.85
CA SER A 11 19.44 -3.46 38.60
C SER A 11 19.06 -4.72 37.84
N VAL A 12 18.51 -4.54 36.65
CA VAL A 12 18.34 -5.63 35.69
C VAL A 12 19.61 -5.68 34.85
N TYR A 13 20.12 -6.89 34.59
CA TYR A 13 21.22 -7.05 33.64
C TYR A 13 20.78 -6.53 32.27
N ASP A 14 21.55 -5.60 31.72
CA ASP A 14 21.37 -5.16 30.35
C ASP A 14 21.61 -6.35 29.42
N THR A 15 20.61 -6.67 28.59
CA THR A 15 20.70 -7.74 27.59
C THR A 15 21.66 -7.38 26.44
N GLY A 16 22.19 -6.16 26.43
CA GLY A 16 23.30 -5.72 25.60
C GLY A 16 22.91 -5.16 24.24
N ILE A 17 21.61 -4.99 23.97
CA ILE A 17 21.10 -4.36 22.75
C ILE A 17 19.97 -3.41 23.14
N GLY A 18 20.27 -2.11 23.16
CA GLY A 18 19.31 -1.04 23.42
C GLY A 18 18.70 -0.47 22.13
N PHE A 19 17.80 0.52 22.28
CA PHE A 19 17.23 1.26 21.16
C PHE A 19 18.32 1.82 20.24
N GLY A 20 19.36 2.42 20.84
CA GLY A 20 20.46 3.05 20.11
C GLY A 20 21.24 2.07 19.25
N ASP A 21 21.46 0.84 19.73
CA ASP A 21 22.16 -0.20 18.97
C ASP A 21 21.34 -0.65 17.76
N LEU A 22 20.03 -0.86 17.94
CA LEU A 22 19.13 -1.23 16.83
C LEU A 22 19.00 -0.09 15.82
N ALA A 23 18.82 1.15 16.28
CA ALA A 23 18.77 2.33 15.43
C ALA A 23 20.09 2.54 14.66
N HIS A 24 21.22 2.28 15.30
CA HIS A 24 22.53 2.33 14.67
C HIS A 24 22.71 1.22 13.63
N ASN A 25 22.26 0.00 13.92
CA ASN A 25 22.29 -1.13 12.97
C ASN A 25 21.46 -0.82 11.72
N LEU A 26 20.29 -0.19 11.89
CA LEU A 26 19.46 0.29 10.78
C LEU A 26 20.18 1.34 9.93
N ALA A 27 20.94 2.25 10.55
CA ALA A 27 21.62 3.36 9.89
C ALA A 27 22.97 2.98 9.25
N THR A 28 23.62 1.92 9.70
CA THR A 28 24.91 1.46 9.15
C THR A 28 24.73 0.28 8.21
N GLY A 29 23.79 -0.62 8.51
CA GLY A 29 23.65 -1.92 7.85
C GLY A 29 24.90 -2.81 8.05
N PRO A 30 24.87 -4.06 7.57
CA PRO A 30 25.96 -5.02 7.78
C PRO A 30 27.32 -4.59 7.18
N ASP A 31 27.33 -3.72 6.17
CA ASP A 31 28.57 -3.26 5.48
C ASP A 31 28.87 -1.77 5.69
N ALA A 32 28.35 -1.13 6.75
CA ALA A 32 28.56 0.30 7.06
C ALA A 32 28.09 1.33 6.00
N ARG A 33 27.32 0.88 5.00
CA ARG A 33 26.55 1.71 4.07
C ARG A 33 25.17 1.11 3.92
N PRO A 34 24.08 1.69 4.46
CA PRO A 34 22.75 1.12 4.29
C PRO A 34 22.27 1.32 2.84
N ASP A 35 21.65 0.31 2.24
CA ASP A 35 20.90 0.50 0.99
C ASP A 35 19.48 0.79 1.39
N LEU A 36 19.08 2.06 1.32
CA LEU A 36 17.79 2.50 1.81
C LEU A 36 16.66 2.30 0.79
N LEU A 37 16.94 1.74 -0.39
CA LEU A 37 15.90 1.42 -1.39
C LEU A 37 15.53 -0.06 -1.33
N LEU A 38 14.25 -0.39 -1.54
CA LEU A 38 13.77 -1.78 -1.55
C LEU A 38 14.28 -2.57 -2.77
N ARG A 39 15.50 -3.09 -2.66
CA ARG A 39 16.18 -3.88 -3.68
C ARG A 39 17.27 -4.74 -3.05
N ARG A 40 17.71 -5.72 -3.82
CA ARG A 40 18.91 -6.47 -3.50
C ARG A 40 20.13 -5.60 -3.77
N ARG A 41 21.14 -5.66 -2.91
CA ARG A 41 22.42 -5.01 -3.18
C ARG A 41 23.05 -5.65 -4.41
N VAL A 42 23.24 -4.84 -5.44
CA VAL A 42 23.94 -5.26 -6.66
C VAL A 42 25.38 -4.80 -6.53
N PRO A 43 26.37 -5.69 -6.58
CA PRO A 43 27.78 -5.28 -6.66
C PRO A 43 27.97 -4.30 -7.81
N ASP A 44 28.89 -3.33 -7.65
CA ASP A 44 29.24 -2.43 -8.74
C ASP A 44 29.62 -3.27 -9.96
N ALA A 45 28.81 -3.17 -11.02
CA ALA A 45 28.96 -3.99 -12.21
C ALA A 45 30.29 -3.61 -12.89
N THR A 46 31.35 -4.33 -12.58
CA THR A 46 32.69 -4.15 -13.17
C THR A 46 32.78 -4.69 -14.60
N GLY A 47 31.72 -5.35 -15.10
CA GLY A 47 31.63 -5.89 -16.44
C GLY A 47 31.07 -4.90 -17.46
N THR A 48 31.73 -4.77 -18.60
CA THR A 48 31.29 -3.96 -19.77
C THR A 48 30.22 -4.65 -20.63
N GLU A 49 29.86 -5.89 -20.33
CA GLU A 49 28.90 -6.68 -21.10
C GLU A 49 27.46 -6.11 -21.00
N PRO A 50 26.77 -5.84 -22.13
CA PRO A 50 25.42 -5.25 -22.14
C PRO A 50 24.39 -6.03 -21.29
N ALA A 51 24.39 -7.37 -21.40
CA ALA A 51 23.45 -8.21 -20.66
C ALA A 51 23.65 -8.12 -19.13
N ARG A 52 24.89 -8.01 -18.65
CA ARG A 52 25.18 -7.82 -17.21
C ARG A 52 24.69 -6.46 -16.72
N ARG A 53 24.76 -5.43 -17.58
CA ARG A 53 24.26 -4.10 -17.25
C ARG A 53 22.74 -4.09 -17.11
N GLU A 54 22.01 -4.69 -18.05
CA GLU A 54 20.54 -4.80 -18.00
C GLU A 54 20.08 -5.56 -16.74
N VAL A 55 20.70 -6.71 -16.44
CA VAL A 55 20.40 -7.46 -15.21
C VAL A 55 20.63 -6.59 -13.97
N ALA A 56 21.77 -5.90 -13.90
CA ALA A 56 22.08 -5.01 -12.79
C ALA A 56 21.08 -3.85 -12.68
N GLU A 57 20.63 -3.26 -13.79
CA GLU A 57 19.61 -2.21 -13.81
C GLU A 57 18.25 -2.72 -13.30
N ARG A 58 17.83 -3.92 -13.71
CA ARG A 58 16.58 -4.54 -13.23
C ARG A 58 16.60 -4.85 -11.75
N LEU A 59 17.72 -5.39 -11.25
CA LEU A 59 17.91 -5.63 -9.82
C LEU A 59 17.94 -4.30 -9.05
N ARG A 60 18.60 -3.25 -9.59
CA ARG A 60 18.59 -1.91 -9.00
C ARG A 60 17.22 -1.25 -8.96
N ALA A 61 16.34 -1.57 -9.90
CA ALA A 61 14.94 -1.14 -9.92
C ALA A 61 14.05 -1.89 -8.91
N GLY A 62 14.58 -2.92 -8.23
CA GLY A 62 13.85 -3.74 -7.25
C GLY A 62 13.19 -4.99 -7.85
N SER A 63 13.64 -5.46 -9.01
CA SER A 63 13.18 -6.74 -9.57
C SER A 63 13.99 -7.89 -8.96
N ALA A 64 13.36 -9.04 -8.73
CA ALA A 64 14.02 -10.28 -8.33
C ALA A 64 14.05 -11.27 -9.50
N ALA A 65 15.11 -12.04 -9.63
CA ALA A 65 15.21 -13.14 -10.59
C ALA A 65 14.78 -14.43 -9.89
N LEU A 66 13.64 -15.00 -10.30
CA LEU A 66 13.03 -16.16 -9.66
C LEU A 66 12.98 -17.36 -10.61
N PRO A 67 13.06 -18.60 -10.09
CA PRO A 67 12.79 -19.78 -10.89
C PRO A 67 11.39 -19.72 -11.50
N HIS A 68 11.28 -20.01 -12.78
CA HIS A 68 10.02 -19.99 -13.51
C HIS A 68 9.83 -21.28 -14.30
N VAL A 69 8.61 -21.81 -14.29
CA VAL A 69 8.21 -22.95 -15.11
C VAL A 69 7.27 -22.43 -16.18
N LEU A 70 7.67 -22.59 -17.44
CA LEU A 70 6.87 -22.19 -18.60
C LEU A 70 5.66 -23.14 -18.76
N ASP A 71 4.67 -22.71 -19.54
CA ASP A 71 3.51 -23.56 -19.88
C ASP A 71 3.91 -24.86 -20.60
N SER A 72 5.08 -24.87 -21.27
CA SER A 72 5.69 -26.08 -21.86
C SER A 72 6.19 -27.09 -20.83
N GLY A 73 6.32 -26.68 -19.56
CA GLY A 73 6.96 -27.44 -18.47
C GLY A 73 8.48 -27.23 -18.36
N GLU A 74 9.08 -26.46 -19.27
CA GLU A 74 10.50 -26.11 -19.22
C GLU A 74 10.81 -25.21 -18.02
N ARG A 75 11.98 -25.43 -17.41
CA ARG A 75 12.48 -24.60 -16.31
C ARG A 75 13.35 -23.49 -16.87
N SER A 76 13.01 -22.26 -16.53
CA SER A 76 13.74 -21.05 -16.89
C SER A 76 13.85 -20.12 -15.67
N VAL A 77 14.35 -18.91 -15.90
CA VAL A 77 14.34 -17.81 -14.92
C VAL A 77 13.47 -16.70 -15.47
N ALA A 78 12.69 -16.07 -14.61
CA ALA A 78 11.93 -14.88 -14.95
C ALA A 78 12.22 -13.77 -13.93
N PHE A 79 12.17 -12.52 -14.40
CA PHE A 79 12.10 -11.39 -13.50
C PHE A 79 10.71 -11.29 -12.92
N TYR A 80 10.64 -11.00 -11.63
CA TYR A 80 9.43 -10.63 -10.94
C TYR A 80 9.64 -9.29 -10.24
N ARG A 81 8.65 -8.41 -10.38
CA ARG A 81 8.58 -7.15 -9.64
C ARG A 81 7.19 -7.02 -9.02
N GLY A 82 7.17 -6.82 -7.72
CA GLY A 82 5.94 -6.65 -6.94
C GLY A 82 5.31 -5.27 -7.09
N PRO A 83 4.30 -4.95 -6.26
CA PRO A 83 3.72 -3.61 -6.20
C PRO A 83 4.67 -2.60 -5.55
N LEU A 84 5.75 -3.03 -4.89
CA LEU A 84 6.74 -2.16 -4.26
C LEU A 84 8.02 -2.16 -5.09
N THR A 85 8.52 -0.97 -5.41
CA THR A 85 9.63 -0.78 -6.35
C THR A 85 10.68 0.20 -5.80
N ALA A 86 11.95 0.00 -6.13
CA ALA A 86 13.05 0.85 -5.65
C ALA A 86 13.11 2.22 -6.34
N GLN A 87 12.46 2.35 -7.50
CA GLN A 87 12.38 3.56 -8.31
C GLN A 87 10.94 3.78 -8.76
N CYS A 88 10.62 4.96 -9.31
CA CYS A 88 9.30 5.22 -9.86
C CYS A 88 8.92 4.12 -10.87
N ALA A 89 7.77 3.49 -10.65
CA ALA A 89 7.37 2.32 -11.41
C ALA A 89 7.17 2.65 -12.89
N GLN A 90 7.56 1.71 -13.76
CA GLN A 90 7.25 1.82 -15.18
C GLN A 90 5.72 1.77 -15.37
N ARG A 91 5.22 2.43 -16.42
CA ARG A 91 3.80 2.34 -16.75
C ARG A 91 3.48 0.94 -17.25
N LEU A 92 2.35 0.39 -16.82
CA LEU A 92 1.78 -0.83 -17.39
C LEU A 92 1.63 -0.64 -18.91
N PRO A 93 2.23 -1.52 -19.74
CA PRO A 93 2.02 -1.47 -21.18
C PRO A 93 0.53 -1.53 -21.51
N PRO A 94 0.03 -0.69 -22.43
CA PRO A 94 -1.38 -0.73 -22.80
C PRO A 94 -1.71 -2.10 -23.42
N PRO A 95 -2.90 -2.65 -23.15
CA PRO A 95 -3.33 -3.90 -23.77
C PRO A 95 -3.45 -3.73 -25.29
N ALA A 96 -3.33 -4.84 -26.02
CA ALA A 96 -3.48 -4.84 -27.47
C ALA A 96 -4.89 -4.36 -27.89
N GLN A 97 -5.01 -3.78 -29.09
CA GLN A 97 -6.29 -3.40 -29.74
C GLN A 97 -7.08 -2.27 -29.04
N GLU A 98 -6.40 -1.24 -28.49
CA GLU A 98 -7.04 -0.07 -27.85
C GLU A 98 -8.02 -0.44 -26.71
N ARG A 99 -7.83 -1.60 -26.09
CA ARG A 99 -8.64 -2.03 -24.96
C ARG A 99 -8.31 -1.23 -23.71
N THR A 100 -9.23 -1.22 -22.74
CA THR A 100 -9.08 -0.44 -21.50
C THR A 100 -8.59 -1.28 -20.31
N ARG A 101 -8.40 -2.59 -20.50
CA ARG A 101 -8.06 -3.58 -19.47
C ARG A 101 -7.34 -4.79 -20.03
N LEU A 102 -6.65 -5.50 -19.14
CA LEU A 102 -6.14 -6.84 -19.36
C LEU A 102 -7.26 -7.87 -19.21
N GLU A 103 -7.35 -8.86 -20.11
CA GLU A 103 -8.33 -9.95 -20.06
C GLU A 103 -7.71 -11.28 -19.58
N SER A 104 -6.38 -11.41 -19.62
CA SER A 104 -5.67 -12.60 -19.16
C SER A 104 -4.29 -12.27 -18.61
N ALA A 105 -3.72 -13.18 -17.82
CA ALA A 105 -2.35 -13.06 -17.34
C ALA A 105 -1.32 -13.05 -18.48
N GLY A 106 -1.60 -13.75 -19.59
CA GLY A 106 -0.72 -13.80 -20.76
C GLY A 106 -0.59 -12.47 -21.48
N GLU A 107 -1.63 -11.62 -21.46
CA GLU A 107 -1.54 -10.25 -22.01
C GLU A 107 -0.62 -9.34 -21.18
N ALA A 108 -0.39 -9.69 -19.92
CA ALA A 108 0.45 -8.96 -18.99
C ALA A 108 1.87 -9.56 -18.86
N LEU A 109 2.15 -10.64 -19.59
CA LEU A 109 3.46 -11.28 -19.61
C LEU A 109 4.37 -10.51 -20.58
N ILE A 110 5.51 -10.01 -20.08
CA ILE A 110 6.45 -9.23 -20.88
C ILE A 110 7.60 -10.13 -21.28
N TYR A 111 7.85 -10.29 -22.58
CA TYR A 111 8.99 -11.05 -23.09
C TYR A 111 10.15 -10.12 -23.43
N LEU A 112 11.32 -10.37 -22.82
CA LEU A 112 12.55 -9.64 -23.09
C LEU A 112 13.33 -10.37 -24.18
N GLU A 113 13.00 -10.06 -25.43
CA GLU A 113 13.49 -10.77 -26.61
C GLU A 113 15.02 -10.83 -26.69
N GLU A 114 15.71 -9.75 -26.30
CA GLU A 114 17.18 -9.68 -26.31
C GLU A 114 17.85 -10.73 -25.43
N HIS A 115 17.17 -11.19 -24.38
CA HIS A 115 17.73 -12.09 -23.36
C HIS A 115 16.99 -13.43 -23.25
N GLY A 116 15.87 -13.59 -23.96
CA GLY A 116 15.08 -14.83 -23.93
C GLY A 116 14.45 -15.13 -22.57
N VAL A 117 14.19 -14.11 -21.75
CA VAL A 117 13.59 -14.25 -20.41
C VAL A 117 12.31 -13.43 -20.29
N PHE A 118 11.45 -13.82 -19.36
CA PHE A 118 10.19 -13.12 -19.09
C PHE A 118 10.30 -12.16 -17.91
N ASP A 119 9.53 -11.09 -17.95
CA ASP A 119 9.13 -10.30 -16.80
C ASP A 119 7.65 -10.62 -16.49
N THR A 120 7.45 -11.20 -15.32
CA THR A 120 6.19 -11.80 -14.88
C THR A 120 5.43 -10.90 -13.90
N GLY A 121 5.95 -9.72 -13.55
CA GLY A 121 5.38 -8.88 -12.49
C GLY A 121 3.88 -8.61 -12.64
N TYR A 122 3.45 -8.12 -13.81
CA TYR A 122 2.04 -7.83 -14.09
C TYR A 122 1.19 -9.09 -14.32
N ALA A 123 1.74 -10.13 -14.94
CA ALA A 123 1.05 -11.42 -15.12
C ALA A 123 0.77 -12.11 -13.77
N ALA A 124 1.72 -12.03 -12.84
CA ALA A 124 1.58 -12.50 -11.47
C ALA A 124 0.56 -11.65 -10.70
N ALA A 125 0.57 -10.32 -10.86
CA ALA A 125 -0.44 -9.43 -10.27
C ALA A 125 -1.86 -9.81 -10.70
N PHE A 126 -2.07 -9.99 -12.01
CA PHE A 126 -3.34 -10.43 -12.58
C PHE A 126 -3.77 -11.79 -12.00
N SER A 127 -2.84 -12.74 -11.94
CA SER A 127 -3.11 -14.07 -11.39
C SER A 127 -3.48 -14.02 -9.91
N LEU A 128 -2.79 -13.20 -9.11
CA LEU A 128 -3.09 -12.98 -7.70
C LEU A 128 -4.48 -12.37 -7.52
N GLY A 129 -4.82 -11.32 -8.28
CA GLY A 129 -6.16 -10.72 -8.23
C GLY A 129 -7.27 -11.73 -8.49
N ARG A 130 -7.07 -12.61 -9.48
CA ARG A 130 -7.98 -13.70 -9.78
C ARG A 130 -8.10 -14.69 -8.61
N GLN A 131 -6.98 -15.06 -7.99
CA GLN A 131 -6.96 -15.96 -6.83
C GLN A 131 -7.65 -15.34 -5.62
N LEU A 132 -7.42 -14.06 -5.33
CA LEU A 132 -8.09 -13.31 -4.25
C LEU A 132 -9.61 -13.29 -4.46
N CYS A 133 -10.07 -13.04 -5.68
CA CYS A 133 -11.50 -13.10 -6.00
C CYS A 133 -12.08 -14.51 -5.82
N LEU A 134 -11.34 -15.57 -6.19
CA LEU A 134 -11.81 -16.95 -6.04
C LEU A 134 -11.82 -17.41 -4.58
N GLY A 135 -10.91 -16.88 -3.75
CA GLY A 135 -10.84 -17.17 -2.32
C GLY A 135 -11.92 -16.47 -1.48
N ASP A 136 -12.53 -15.39 -2.00
CA ASP A 136 -13.54 -14.61 -1.30
C ASP A 136 -14.96 -14.89 -1.85
N ALA A 137 -15.75 -15.67 -1.09
CA ALA A 137 -17.10 -16.06 -1.50
C ALA A 137 -18.10 -14.90 -1.49
N GLU A 138 -17.94 -13.94 -0.57
CA GLU A 138 -18.85 -12.79 -0.43
C GLU A 138 -18.65 -11.83 -1.60
N PHE A 139 -17.38 -11.48 -1.89
CA PHE A 139 -17.05 -10.64 -3.04
C PHE A 139 -17.50 -11.26 -4.36
N ARG A 140 -17.25 -12.57 -4.55
CA ARG A 140 -17.67 -13.27 -5.77
C ARG A 140 -19.19 -13.24 -5.95
N THR A 141 -19.95 -13.37 -4.87
CA THR A 141 -21.42 -13.26 -4.91
C THR A 141 -21.85 -11.85 -5.33
N ALA A 142 -21.30 -10.82 -4.67
CA ALA A 142 -21.58 -9.43 -5.00
C ALA A 142 -21.21 -9.09 -6.47
N LEU A 143 -20.07 -9.59 -6.96
CA LEU A 143 -19.63 -9.38 -8.34
C LEU A 143 -20.61 -10.00 -9.36
N MET A 144 -21.13 -11.21 -9.08
CA MET A 144 -22.11 -11.85 -9.97
C MET A 144 -23.46 -11.14 -9.94
N GLU A 145 -23.90 -10.67 -8.77
CA GLU A 145 -25.11 -9.87 -8.60
C GLU A 145 -25.02 -8.55 -9.37
N PHE A 146 -23.92 -7.81 -9.19
CA PHE A 146 -23.59 -6.62 -9.96
C PHE A 146 -23.68 -6.88 -11.46
N ARG A 147 -23.05 -7.93 -11.99
CA ARG A 147 -23.09 -8.20 -13.45
C ARG A 147 -24.47 -8.57 -13.95
N LYS A 148 -25.25 -9.30 -13.17
CA LYS A 148 -26.64 -9.62 -13.52
C LYS A 148 -27.50 -8.35 -13.56
N ALA A 149 -27.35 -7.48 -12.56
CA ALA A 149 -28.03 -6.19 -12.50
C ALA A 149 -27.59 -5.28 -13.66
N ALA A 150 -26.29 -5.16 -13.90
CA ALA A 150 -25.69 -4.32 -14.92
C ALA A 150 -26.12 -4.70 -16.34
N ARG A 151 -26.12 -6.00 -16.68
CA ARG A 151 -26.65 -6.48 -17.99
C ARG A 151 -28.12 -6.10 -18.18
N SER A 152 -28.91 -6.23 -17.12
CA SER A 152 -30.34 -5.91 -17.14
C SER A 152 -30.57 -4.40 -17.29
N ALA A 153 -29.82 -3.59 -16.55
CA ALA A 153 -29.88 -2.13 -16.58
C ALA A 153 -29.44 -1.57 -17.95
N VAL A 154 -28.31 -2.04 -18.49
CA VAL A 154 -27.80 -1.63 -19.81
C VAL A 154 -28.82 -1.89 -20.92
N ARG A 155 -29.46 -3.07 -20.93
CA ARG A 155 -30.52 -3.38 -21.92
C ARG A 155 -31.70 -2.42 -21.81
N ARG A 156 -32.08 -2.00 -20.59
CA ARG A 156 -33.13 -1.00 -20.38
C ARG A 156 -32.70 0.38 -20.86
N VAL A 157 -31.54 0.87 -20.43
CA VAL A 157 -31.04 2.20 -20.79
C VAL A 157 -30.85 2.33 -22.30
N VAL A 158 -30.12 1.41 -22.92
CA VAL A 158 -29.86 1.44 -24.38
C VAL A 158 -31.15 1.19 -25.17
N GLY A 159 -32.03 0.30 -24.70
CA GLY A 159 -33.31 0.03 -25.34
C GLY A 159 -34.25 1.24 -25.33
N GLN A 160 -34.33 1.99 -24.23
CA GLN A 160 -35.13 3.20 -24.13
C GLN A 160 -34.51 4.36 -24.95
N ALA A 161 -33.18 4.51 -24.94
CA ALA A 161 -32.49 5.49 -25.77
C ALA A 161 -32.72 5.23 -27.27
N ALA A 162 -32.72 3.96 -27.70
CA ALA A 162 -33.02 3.59 -29.08
C ALA A 162 -34.48 3.89 -29.49
N LEU A 163 -35.39 4.05 -28.52
CA LEU A 163 -36.76 4.53 -28.71
C LEU A 163 -36.87 6.06 -28.68
N GLY A 164 -35.74 6.78 -28.67
CA GLY A 164 -35.69 8.25 -28.64
C GLY A 164 -36.03 8.87 -27.29
N ARG A 165 -35.98 8.09 -26.20
CA ARG A 165 -36.32 8.57 -24.85
C ARG A 165 -35.05 8.91 -24.09
N THR A 166 -35.04 10.06 -23.42
CA THR A 166 -34.12 10.33 -22.32
C THR A 166 -34.44 9.40 -21.16
N VAL A 167 -33.40 8.84 -20.54
CA VAL A 167 -33.53 7.84 -19.48
C VAL A 167 -32.88 8.37 -18.23
N THR A 168 -33.67 8.51 -17.17
CA THR A 168 -33.18 8.86 -15.83
C THR A 168 -33.01 7.61 -14.97
N ALA A 169 -32.17 7.67 -13.94
CA ALA A 169 -31.93 6.52 -13.06
C ALA A 169 -33.21 6.00 -12.39
N GLY A 170 -34.11 6.90 -11.96
CA GLY A 170 -35.39 6.54 -11.37
C GLY A 170 -36.28 5.67 -12.27
N GLU A 171 -36.31 5.96 -13.58
CA GLU A 171 -37.09 5.21 -14.58
C GLU A 171 -36.49 3.81 -14.88
N VAL A 172 -35.18 3.63 -14.66
CA VAL A 172 -34.49 2.35 -14.90
C VAL A 172 -34.62 1.40 -13.71
N SER A 173 -34.67 1.97 -12.50
CA SER A 173 -34.83 1.26 -11.23
C SER A 173 -36.30 0.92 -10.94
N GLY A 174 -37.24 1.62 -11.57
CA GLY A 174 -38.68 1.33 -11.49
C GLY A 174 -39.04 -0.08 -11.99
N ARG A 175 -40.20 -0.59 -11.55
CA ARG A 175 -40.77 -1.84 -12.09
C ARG A 175 -41.26 -1.58 -13.51
N ALA A 176 -40.35 -1.50 -14.47
CA ALA A 176 -40.63 -1.14 -15.86
C ALA A 176 -41.74 -1.99 -16.50
N ALA A 177 -41.93 -3.24 -16.05
CA ALA A 177 -43.06 -4.08 -16.46
C ALA A 177 -44.41 -3.56 -15.95
N HIS A 178 -44.47 -3.07 -14.70
CA HIS A 178 -45.68 -2.45 -14.14
C HIS A 178 -45.94 -1.11 -14.80
N GLU A 179 -44.92 -0.25 -14.99
CA GLU A 179 -45.12 1.03 -15.67
C GLU A 179 -45.45 0.87 -17.16
N ALA A 180 -44.89 -0.14 -17.84
CA ALA A 180 -45.25 -0.46 -19.22
C ALA A 180 -46.68 -1.03 -19.29
N PHE A 181 -47.07 -1.85 -18.32
CA PHE A 181 -48.42 -2.37 -18.19
C PHE A 181 -49.43 -1.25 -17.87
N ASP A 182 -49.12 -0.38 -16.92
CA ASP A 182 -49.93 0.78 -16.54
C ASP A 182 -50.07 1.75 -17.71
N ARG A 183 -48.99 2.01 -18.47
CA ARG A 183 -49.07 2.77 -19.73
C ARG A 183 -49.93 2.08 -20.79
N LEU A 184 -49.81 0.77 -20.91
CA LEU A 184 -50.63 -0.01 -21.85
C LEU A 184 -52.11 0.00 -21.45
N LEU A 185 -52.42 0.11 -20.15
CA LEU A 185 -53.77 0.30 -19.63
C LEU A 185 -54.28 1.75 -19.76
N THR A 186 -53.43 2.74 -19.63
CA THR A 186 -53.81 4.18 -19.56
C THR A 186 -53.74 4.90 -20.91
N ALA A 187 -52.92 4.43 -21.86
CA ALA A 187 -52.88 5.00 -23.21
C ALA A 187 -54.13 4.63 -24.04
N GLU A 188 -54.29 5.22 -25.23
CA GLU A 188 -55.35 4.84 -26.21
C GLU A 188 -55.38 3.33 -26.52
N SER A 189 -54.26 2.64 -26.28
CA SER A 189 -54.12 1.18 -26.37
C SER A 189 -54.95 0.41 -25.33
N GLY A 190 -55.20 0.99 -24.15
CA GLY A 190 -56.00 0.37 -23.09
C GLY A 190 -57.46 0.19 -23.49
N HIS A 191 -58.02 1.16 -24.22
CA HIS A 191 -59.35 1.05 -24.83
C HIS A 191 -59.39 -0.09 -25.86
N ARG A 192 -58.29 -0.28 -26.59
CA ARG A 192 -58.14 -1.38 -27.56
C ARG A 192 -58.12 -2.74 -26.88
N ILE A 193 -57.42 -2.87 -25.75
CA ILE A 193 -57.34 -4.10 -24.96
C ILE A 193 -58.66 -4.40 -24.29
N GLY A 194 -59.29 -3.41 -23.66
CA GLY A 194 -60.63 -3.54 -23.07
C GLY A 194 -61.65 -3.99 -24.11
N ARG A 195 -61.62 -3.41 -25.31
CA ARG A 195 -62.48 -3.83 -26.45
C ARG A 195 -62.16 -5.24 -26.93
N ILE A 196 -60.90 -5.64 -26.97
CA ILE A 196 -60.50 -7.00 -27.39
C ILE A 196 -60.95 -8.01 -26.34
N LEU A 197 -60.74 -7.75 -25.05
CA LEU A 197 -61.16 -8.63 -23.96
C LEU A 197 -62.69 -8.75 -23.87
N SER A 198 -63.42 -7.64 -24.04
CA SER A 198 -64.88 -7.64 -24.01
C SER A 198 -65.50 -8.36 -25.22
N THR A 199 -64.81 -8.37 -26.36
CA THR A 199 -65.26 -9.09 -27.57
C THR A 199 -64.70 -10.51 -27.68
N ALA A 200 -63.65 -10.85 -26.93
CA ALA A 200 -62.98 -12.16 -26.97
C ALA A 200 -63.89 -13.30 -26.52
N GLY A 201 -64.74 -13.09 -25.49
CA GLY A 201 -65.68 -14.11 -25.02
C GLY A 201 -66.72 -14.48 -26.09
N ALA A 202 -67.33 -13.47 -26.72
CA ALA A 202 -68.28 -13.68 -27.80
C ALA A 202 -67.63 -14.26 -29.07
N ALA A 203 -66.39 -13.86 -29.39
CA ALA A 203 -65.63 -14.41 -30.51
C ALA A 203 -65.22 -15.88 -30.29
N ALA A 204 -64.82 -16.23 -29.06
CA ALA A 204 -64.48 -17.60 -28.68
C ALA A 204 -65.71 -18.52 -28.66
N ALA A 205 -66.84 -18.05 -28.11
CA ALA A 205 -68.12 -18.77 -28.11
C ALA A 205 -68.68 -18.97 -29.53
N ALA A 206 -68.45 -18.01 -30.44
CA ALA A 206 -68.82 -18.13 -31.85
C ALA A 206 -67.85 -18.97 -32.70
N GLY A 207 -66.91 -19.71 -32.07
CA GLY A 207 -65.94 -20.56 -32.77
C GLY A 207 -64.91 -19.80 -33.63
N ARG A 208 -64.91 -18.46 -33.58
CA ARG A 208 -64.01 -17.60 -34.35
C ARG A 208 -62.66 -17.53 -33.64
N ARG A 209 -61.90 -18.62 -33.70
CA ARG A 209 -60.46 -18.61 -33.40
C ARG A 209 -59.77 -17.79 -34.49
N THR A 210 -59.61 -16.50 -34.26
CA THR A 210 -58.67 -15.68 -35.03
C THR A 210 -57.25 -16.10 -34.67
N ARG A 211 -56.81 -17.24 -35.24
CA ARG A 211 -55.40 -17.54 -35.40
C ARG A 211 -54.89 -16.63 -36.51
N ARG A 212 -54.83 -15.33 -36.22
CA ARG A 212 -53.85 -14.50 -36.90
C ARG A 212 -52.54 -15.08 -36.40
N ALA A 213 -51.87 -15.85 -37.24
CA ALA A 213 -50.44 -15.98 -37.11
C ALA A 213 -49.96 -14.54 -37.11
N GLY A 214 -49.75 -13.98 -35.92
CA GLY A 214 -48.95 -12.80 -35.79
C GLY A 214 -47.65 -13.26 -36.43
N THR A 215 -47.37 -12.78 -37.63
CA THR A 215 -46.00 -12.37 -37.92
C THR A 215 -45.61 -11.65 -36.64
N ARG A 216 -44.80 -12.30 -35.80
CA ARG A 216 -44.12 -11.60 -34.72
C ARG A 216 -43.49 -10.45 -35.47
N SER A 217 -44.06 -9.26 -35.34
CA SER A 217 -43.44 -8.08 -35.88
C SER A 217 -42.05 -8.13 -35.25
N GLY A 218 -41.02 -8.32 -36.07
CA GLY A 218 -39.62 -8.24 -35.66
C GLY A 218 -39.26 -6.82 -35.25
N GLY A 219 -40.13 -6.16 -34.47
CA GLY A 219 -40.04 -4.79 -34.01
C GLY A 219 -39.32 -4.68 -32.67
N THR A 220 -38.70 -5.75 -32.19
CA THR A 220 -37.74 -5.73 -31.08
C THR A 220 -36.52 -6.59 -31.36
N GLU A 221 -36.64 -7.64 -32.20
CA GLU A 221 -35.52 -8.35 -32.82
C GLU A 221 -34.77 -7.41 -33.78
N GLY A 222 -33.87 -6.58 -33.23
CA GLY A 222 -33.05 -5.63 -33.99
C GLY A 222 -32.91 -4.24 -33.34
N LEU A 223 -33.65 -3.94 -32.28
CA LEU A 223 -33.49 -2.64 -31.58
C LEU A 223 -32.23 -2.61 -30.71
N VAL A 224 -31.88 -3.74 -30.10
CA VAL A 224 -30.75 -3.86 -29.18
C VAL A 224 -29.94 -5.11 -29.54
N ASP A 225 -28.85 -4.92 -30.28
CA ASP A 225 -27.86 -5.95 -30.56
C ASP A 225 -26.62 -5.78 -29.65
N ALA A 226 -25.70 -6.74 -29.69
CA ALA A 226 -24.49 -6.69 -28.86
C ALA A 226 -23.64 -5.43 -29.18
N ALA A 227 -23.53 -5.03 -30.45
CA ALA A 227 -22.74 -3.86 -30.85
C ALA A 227 -23.31 -2.56 -30.25
N ARG A 228 -24.62 -2.36 -30.30
CA ARG A 228 -25.31 -1.22 -29.70
C ARG A 228 -25.20 -1.20 -28.19
N LEU A 229 -25.26 -2.36 -27.52
CA LEU A 229 -25.06 -2.42 -26.08
C LEU A 229 -23.66 -1.98 -25.68
N ARG A 230 -22.63 -2.49 -26.37
CA ARG A 230 -21.24 -2.12 -26.13
C ARG A 230 -20.97 -0.64 -26.42
N ALA A 231 -21.48 -0.14 -27.55
CA ALA A 231 -21.39 1.27 -27.91
C ALA A 231 -22.10 2.17 -26.88
N GLY A 232 -23.27 1.74 -26.38
CA GLY A 232 -23.98 2.44 -25.30
C GLY A 232 -23.18 2.48 -24.00
N VAL A 233 -22.59 1.35 -23.58
CA VAL A 233 -21.72 1.30 -22.39
C VAL A 233 -20.47 2.17 -22.55
N ALA A 234 -19.98 2.41 -23.77
CA ALA A 234 -18.86 3.32 -24.02
C ALA A 234 -19.22 4.79 -23.80
N GLN A 235 -20.50 5.18 -23.86
CA GLN A 235 -20.94 6.56 -23.69
C GLN A 235 -20.86 7.02 -22.22
N ILE A 236 -20.28 8.21 -22.00
CA ILE A 236 -20.10 8.79 -20.66
C ILE A 236 -21.44 8.95 -19.93
N HIS A 237 -22.47 9.48 -20.61
CA HIS A 237 -23.78 9.71 -20.01
C HIS A 237 -24.44 8.38 -19.58
N THR A 238 -24.39 7.35 -20.44
CA THR A 238 -24.92 6.02 -20.11
C THR A 238 -24.19 5.42 -18.90
N ARG A 239 -22.86 5.54 -18.82
CA ARG A 239 -22.09 5.11 -17.63
C ARG A 239 -22.54 5.83 -16.36
N ALA A 240 -22.80 7.13 -16.42
CA ALA A 240 -23.26 7.90 -15.27
C ALA A 240 -24.63 7.39 -14.76
N VAL A 241 -25.61 7.21 -15.66
CA VAL A 241 -26.93 6.66 -15.31
C VAL A 241 -26.80 5.25 -14.74
N LEU A 242 -25.98 4.39 -15.35
CA LEU A 242 -25.77 3.02 -14.87
C LEU A 242 -25.16 2.98 -13.48
N ARG A 243 -24.17 3.85 -13.18
CA ARG A 243 -23.57 3.90 -11.84
C ARG A 243 -24.59 4.31 -10.78
N GLU A 244 -25.45 5.29 -11.08
CA GLU A 244 -26.50 5.71 -10.16
C GLU A 244 -27.50 4.59 -9.89
N VAL A 245 -27.94 3.89 -10.94
CA VAL A 245 -28.88 2.75 -10.83
C VAL A 245 -28.27 1.57 -10.08
N LEU A 246 -26.99 1.29 -10.31
CA LEU A 246 -26.27 0.12 -9.80
C LEU A 246 -25.47 0.42 -8.53
N ALA A 247 -25.66 1.58 -7.91
CA ALA A 247 -24.98 1.96 -6.68
C ALA A 247 -25.04 0.86 -5.58
N PRO A 248 -26.19 0.22 -5.29
CA PRO A 248 -26.24 -0.78 -4.22
C PRO A 248 -25.45 -2.06 -4.55
N GLU A 249 -25.38 -2.48 -5.81
CA GLU A 249 -24.55 -3.63 -6.20
C GLU A 249 -23.08 -3.26 -6.41
N LEU A 250 -22.77 -2.01 -6.76
CA LEU A 250 -21.41 -1.51 -6.96
C LEU A 250 -20.67 -1.28 -5.64
N GLU A 251 -21.35 -0.81 -4.59
CA GLU A 251 -20.74 -0.47 -3.31
C GLU A 251 -19.90 -1.62 -2.70
N PRO A 252 -20.42 -2.85 -2.50
CA PRO A 252 -19.62 -3.95 -1.95
C PRO A 252 -18.45 -4.35 -2.87
N VAL A 253 -18.63 -4.24 -4.19
CA VAL A 253 -17.58 -4.54 -5.17
C VAL A 253 -16.47 -3.48 -5.10
N ALA A 254 -16.84 -2.20 -5.04
CA ALA A 254 -15.90 -1.09 -4.95
C ALA A 254 -15.14 -1.09 -3.61
N ALA A 255 -15.83 -1.34 -2.50
CA ALA A 255 -15.23 -1.45 -1.18
C ALA A 255 -14.16 -2.56 -1.14
N TRP A 256 -14.46 -3.73 -1.70
CA TRP A 256 -13.49 -4.83 -1.78
C TRP A 256 -12.29 -4.48 -2.68
N LEU A 257 -12.54 -3.93 -3.88
CA LEU A 257 -11.47 -3.53 -4.79
C LEU A 257 -10.60 -2.40 -4.23
N GLY A 258 -11.16 -1.51 -3.41
CA GLY A 258 -10.46 -0.41 -2.73
C GLY A 258 -9.38 -0.87 -1.74
N ARG A 259 -9.41 -2.14 -1.32
CA ARG A 259 -8.39 -2.74 -0.45
C ARG A 259 -7.08 -3.09 -1.18
N LEU A 260 -7.12 -3.26 -2.52
CA LEU A 260 -5.94 -3.58 -3.33
C LEU A 260 -4.94 -2.42 -3.44
N PRO A 261 -5.34 -1.16 -3.72
CA PRO A 261 -4.42 -0.01 -3.68
C PRO A 261 -3.79 0.21 -2.31
N MET A 262 -4.51 -0.15 -1.25
CA MET A 262 -3.99 -0.11 0.12
C MET A 262 -3.08 -1.31 0.44
N LEU A 263 -2.90 -2.26 -0.48
CA LEU A 263 -2.10 -3.48 -0.35
C LEU A 263 -2.57 -4.40 0.81
N GLU A 264 -3.85 -4.38 1.18
CA GLU A 264 -4.36 -5.14 2.33
C GLU A 264 -4.44 -6.65 2.11
N MET A 265 -4.64 -7.04 0.86
CA MET A 265 -4.87 -8.42 0.46
C MET A 265 -3.64 -9.05 -0.19
N VAL A 266 -2.54 -8.29 -0.32
CA VAL A 266 -1.34 -8.75 -1.04
C VAL A 266 -0.46 -9.55 -0.08
N PRO A 267 -0.14 -10.82 -0.39
CA PRO A 267 0.77 -11.62 0.42
C PRO A 267 2.17 -10.99 0.48
N PHE A 268 2.87 -11.18 1.59
CA PHE A 268 4.17 -10.55 1.83
C PHE A 268 5.22 -10.91 0.77
N GLU A 269 5.24 -12.16 0.31
CA GLU A 269 6.11 -12.65 -0.78
C GLU A 269 5.90 -11.93 -2.12
N HIS A 270 4.74 -11.33 -2.34
CA HIS A 270 4.52 -10.46 -3.50
C HIS A 270 5.07 -9.05 -3.28
N LEU A 271 5.14 -8.56 -2.04
CA LEU A 271 5.66 -7.24 -1.66
C LEU A 271 7.20 -7.24 -1.65
N VAL A 272 7.80 -8.29 -1.08
CA VAL A 272 9.23 -8.48 -0.93
C VAL A 272 9.57 -9.90 -1.45
N PRO A 273 9.87 -10.04 -2.75
CA PRO A 273 10.04 -11.35 -3.38
C PRO A 273 11.36 -12.06 -3.07
N ASP A 274 12.35 -11.34 -2.54
CA ASP A 274 13.64 -11.88 -2.14
C ASP A 274 13.98 -11.36 -0.74
N GLU A 275 14.36 -12.25 0.17
CA GLU A 275 14.68 -11.92 1.56
C GLU A 275 15.84 -10.93 1.66
N GLU A 276 16.80 -10.97 0.73
CA GLU A 276 17.93 -10.03 0.70
C GLU A 276 17.50 -8.58 0.39
N MET A 277 16.27 -8.36 -0.11
CA MET A 277 15.72 -7.02 -0.32
C MET A 277 15.31 -6.34 1.00
N LEU A 278 14.93 -7.12 2.01
CA LEU A 278 14.59 -6.64 3.35
C LEU A 278 15.23 -7.54 4.45
N PRO A 279 16.56 -7.45 4.63
CA PRO A 279 17.27 -8.15 5.70
C PRO A 279 16.81 -7.72 7.11
N VAL A 280 17.18 -8.50 8.13
CA VAL A 280 16.97 -8.13 9.54
C VAL A 280 17.70 -6.84 9.87
N GLU A 281 17.13 -6.02 10.75
CA GLU A 281 17.60 -4.66 11.08
C GLU A 281 17.82 -3.81 9.84
N SER A 282 16.78 -3.68 9.02
CA SER A 282 16.84 -2.87 7.80
C SER A 282 15.61 -1.99 7.57
N LEU A 283 15.86 -0.82 6.97
CA LEU A 283 14.84 0.16 6.57
C LEU A 283 14.92 0.41 5.07
N ARG A 284 13.77 0.41 4.39
CA ARG A 284 13.65 0.51 2.93
C ARG A 284 12.55 1.49 2.53
N PHE A 285 12.93 2.53 1.81
CA PHE A 285 12.03 3.35 1.00
C PHE A 285 11.69 2.62 -0.30
N ALA A 286 10.43 2.75 -0.71
CA ALA A 286 9.94 2.24 -1.97
C ALA A 286 8.90 3.19 -2.60
N TYR A 287 8.49 2.86 -3.81
CA TYR A 287 7.36 3.42 -4.52
C TYR A 287 6.32 2.34 -4.76
N THR A 288 5.04 2.70 -4.71
CA THR A 288 3.99 1.79 -5.16
C THR A 288 3.86 1.82 -6.68
N ASP A 289 3.63 0.67 -7.31
CA ASP A 289 3.38 0.52 -8.74
C ASP A 289 1.85 0.50 -9.03
N PRO A 290 1.28 1.60 -9.57
CA PRO A 290 -0.14 1.65 -9.90
C PRO A 290 -0.52 0.67 -11.01
N GLY A 291 0.41 0.35 -11.92
CA GLY A 291 0.22 -0.61 -12.99
C GLY A 291 0.06 -2.03 -12.44
N TRP A 292 0.82 -2.38 -11.41
CA TRP A 292 0.72 -3.68 -10.73
C TRP A 292 -0.63 -3.82 -10.04
N VAL A 293 -1.04 -2.80 -9.27
CA VAL A 293 -2.35 -2.76 -8.60
C VAL A 293 -3.48 -2.84 -9.64
N ARG A 294 -3.35 -2.12 -10.76
CA ARG A 294 -4.32 -2.17 -11.86
C ARG A 294 -4.42 -3.58 -12.45
N ALA A 295 -3.30 -4.24 -12.71
CA ALA A 295 -3.29 -5.60 -13.23
C ALA A 295 -3.96 -6.58 -12.24
N ALA A 296 -3.74 -6.43 -10.93
CA ALA A 296 -4.44 -7.21 -9.91
C ALA A 296 -5.96 -6.95 -9.89
N VAL A 297 -6.40 -5.70 -10.00
CA VAL A 297 -7.82 -5.34 -10.13
C VAL A 297 -8.44 -5.98 -11.37
N ASP A 298 -7.77 -5.89 -12.53
CA ASP A 298 -8.23 -6.50 -13.77
C ASP A 298 -8.31 -8.04 -13.65
N GLY A 299 -7.35 -8.64 -12.95
CA GLY A 299 -7.34 -10.06 -12.59
C GLY A 299 -8.56 -10.47 -11.75
N ALA A 300 -8.88 -9.72 -10.70
CA ALA A 300 -10.07 -9.97 -9.87
C ALA A 300 -11.37 -9.85 -10.69
N LEU A 301 -11.45 -8.85 -11.57
CA LEU A 301 -12.59 -8.61 -12.44
C LEU A 301 -12.66 -9.58 -13.64
N SER A 302 -11.65 -10.42 -13.87
CA SER A 302 -11.66 -11.43 -14.95
C SER A 302 -12.55 -12.64 -14.62
N VAL A 303 -12.78 -12.93 -13.33
CA VAL A 303 -13.54 -14.10 -12.89
C VAL A 303 -14.99 -13.98 -13.32
N GLY A 304 -15.53 -15.00 -14.01
CA GLY A 304 -16.95 -15.11 -14.38
C GLY A 304 -17.39 -14.20 -15.53
N VAL A 305 -16.45 -13.68 -16.33
CA VAL A 305 -16.76 -12.93 -17.56
C VAL A 305 -17.23 -13.92 -18.62
N GLY A 306 -18.48 -13.81 -19.06
CA GLY A 306 -19.06 -14.69 -20.08
C GLY A 306 -19.14 -14.06 -21.47
N HIS A 307 -19.21 -12.73 -21.54
CA HIS A 307 -19.40 -11.98 -22.78
C HIS A 307 -18.54 -10.71 -22.82
N ALA A 308 -18.23 -10.22 -24.03
CA ALA A 308 -17.52 -8.94 -24.20
C ALA A 308 -18.24 -7.74 -23.54
N LEU A 309 -19.57 -7.79 -23.44
CA LEU A 309 -20.35 -6.80 -22.70
C LEU A 309 -20.04 -6.80 -21.20
N ASP A 310 -19.80 -7.97 -20.59
CA ASP A 310 -19.43 -8.06 -19.18
C ASP A 310 -18.05 -7.44 -18.96
N SER A 311 -17.12 -7.68 -19.90
CA SER A 311 -15.81 -7.02 -19.92
C SER A 311 -15.97 -5.51 -19.99
N ASP A 312 -16.83 -4.95 -20.86
CA ASP A 312 -17.07 -3.49 -20.92
C ASP A 312 -17.72 -2.94 -19.63
N LEU A 313 -18.67 -3.67 -19.06
CA LEU A 313 -19.41 -3.32 -17.83
C LEU A 313 -18.52 -3.22 -16.60
N ASN A 314 -17.42 -3.98 -16.54
CA ASN A 314 -16.40 -3.81 -15.51
C ASN A 314 -15.85 -2.35 -15.50
N ALA A 315 -16.07 -1.52 -16.54
CA ALA A 315 -15.65 -0.10 -16.53
C ALA A 315 -16.45 0.75 -15.53
N LEU A 316 -17.56 0.21 -15.02
CA LEU A 316 -18.34 0.87 -13.99
C LEU A 316 -17.68 0.79 -12.62
N THR A 317 -16.81 -0.21 -12.37
CA THR A 317 -16.11 -0.44 -11.10
C THR A 317 -14.78 0.33 -10.98
N THR A 318 -14.39 1.11 -12.00
CA THR A 318 -13.03 1.70 -12.14
C THR A 318 -12.75 2.94 -11.29
N GLN A 319 -13.52 3.19 -10.22
CA GLN A 319 -13.22 4.26 -9.26
C GLN A 319 -12.22 3.80 -8.19
N VAL A 320 -11.50 2.70 -8.44
CA VAL A 320 -10.40 2.27 -7.58
C VAL A 320 -9.36 3.39 -7.54
N ALA A 321 -9.15 3.94 -6.36
CA ALA A 321 -8.17 5.01 -6.14
C ALA A 321 -6.77 4.55 -6.54
N GLU A 322 -5.93 5.49 -6.95
CA GLU A 322 -4.50 5.19 -7.13
C GLU A 322 -3.89 4.80 -5.77
N PRO A 323 -2.95 3.85 -5.76
CA PRO A 323 -2.29 3.49 -4.51
C PRO A 323 -1.46 4.66 -3.98
N PRO A 324 -1.32 4.81 -2.65
CA PRO A 324 -0.43 5.79 -2.07
C PRO A 324 1.00 5.62 -2.63
N PRO A 325 1.65 6.66 -3.16
CA PRO A 325 2.88 6.53 -3.93
C PRO A 325 4.12 6.30 -3.06
N GLY A 326 4.13 6.76 -1.80
CA GLY A 326 5.26 6.63 -0.89
C GLY A 326 5.14 5.40 0.00
N VAL A 327 6.22 4.63 0.13
CA VAL A 327 6.24 3.43 0.99
C VAL A 327 7.51 3.41 1.84
N LEU A 328 7.35 2.99 3.09
CA LEU A 328 8.43 2.62 3.98
C LEU A 328 8.21 1.21 4.52
N LEU A 329 9.25 0.39 4.44
CA LEU A 329 9.33 -0.91 5.11
C LEU A 329 10.42 -0.83 6.17
N LEU A 330 10.12 -1.34 7.36
CA LEU A 330 11.06 -1.50 8.46
C LEU A 330 11.01 -2.97 8.90
N ARG A 331 12.15 -3.66 8.91
CA ARG A 331 12.31 -4.97 9.55
C ARG A 331 13.27 -4.81 10.70
N SER A 332 12.75 -4.82 11.93
CA SER A 332 13.56 -4.60 13.13
C SER A 332 12.87 -5.09 14.39
N ASP A 333 13.66 -5.52 15.36
CA ASP A 333 13.22 -5.82 16.73
C ASP A 333 12.68 -4.58 17.46
N LEU A 334 12.90 -3.36 16.94
CA LEU A 334 12.24 -2.15 17.41
C LEU A 334 10.71 -2.22 17.29
N VAL A 335 10.19 -2.93 16.28
CA VAL A 335 8.75 -3.01 16.00
C VAL A 335 7.98 -3.65 17.16
N PRO A 336 8.35 -4.85 17.65
CA PRO A 336 7.68 -5.47 18.79
C PRO A 336 8.12 -4.91 20.15
N ASN A 337 9.39 -4.52 20.30
CA ASN A 337 9.97 -4.19 21.61
C ASN A 337 9.79 -2.71 22.00
N TRP A 338 9.61 -1.80 21.03
CA TRP A 338 9.30 -0.38 21.26
C TRP A 338 7.96 0.02 20.62
N PRO A 339 6.81 -0.49 21.09
CA PRO A 339 5.51 -0.23 20.46
C PRO A 339 5.08 1.25 20.49
N LYS A 340 5.68 2.05 21.37
CA LYS A 340 5.46 3.50 21.49
C LYS A 340 6.54 4.34 20.80
N ILE A 341 7.39 3.73 19.96
CA ILE A 341 8.37 4.45 19.15
C ILE A 341 7.69 5.57 18.35
N ILE A 342 8.29 6.75 18.41
CA ILE A 342 7.82 7.91 17.64
C ILE A 342 8.42 7.78 16.25
N MET A 343 7.58 7.70 15.24
CA MET A 343 7.96 7.56 13.84
C MET A 343 7.38 8.73 13.09
N THR A 344 8.23 9.60 12.54
CA THR A 344 7.80 10.81 11.84
C THR A 344 8.39 10.81 10.45
N ALA A 345 7.56 11.02 9.44
CA ALA A 345 8.02 11.18 8.06
C ALA A 345 7.87 12.62 7.60
N PHE A 346 8.76 13.05 6.71
CA PHE A 346 8.83 14.43 6.24
C PHE A 346 8.85 14.50 4.72
N ARG A 347 8.25 15.55 4.17
CA ARG A 347 8.44 16.01 2.79
C ARG A 347 8.84 17.48 2.84
N GLY A 348 10.09 17.79 2.54
CA GLY A 348 10.71 19.05 2.96
C GLY A 348 10.57 19.22 4.48
N ASP A 349 9.96 20.33 4.92
CA ASP A 349 9.72 20.62 6.34
C ASP A 349 8.34 20.14 6.83
N ASP A 350 7.48 19.64 5.93
CA ASP A 350 6.12 19.24 6.27
C ASP A 350 6.08 17.79 6.79
N VAL A 351 5.40 17.59 7.94
CA VAL A 351 5.13 16.26 8.49
C VAL A 351 4.07 15.55 7.66
N VAL A 352 4.34 14.30 7.29
CA VAL A 352 3.45 13.45 6.49
C VAL A 352 3.02 12.25 7.30
N GLU A 353 1.73 12.14 7.59
CA GLU A 353 1.15 10.99 8.27
C GLU A 353 0.94 9.80 7.31
N PRO A 354 1.16 8.56 7.76
CA PRO A 354 0.87 7.39 6.94
C PRO A 354 -0.64 7.18 6.79
N VAL A 355 -1.08 6.87 5.57
CA VAL A 355 -2.48 6.46 5.26
C VAL A 355 -2.75 5.04 5.78
N ARG A 356 -1.71 4.20 5.82
CA ARG A 356 -1.79 2.83 6.36
C ARG A 356 -0.53 2.47 7.10
N ARG A 357 -0.71 1.80 8.23
CA ARG A 357 0.33 1.14 9.00
C ARG A 357 -0.08 -0.32 9.21
N ALA A 358 0.77 -1.27 8.85
CA ALA A 358 0.49 -2.70 8.97
C ALA A 358 1.74 -3.47 9.41
N VAL A 359 1.58 -4.37 10.38
CA VAL A 359 2.65 -5.28 10.82
C VAL A 359 2.47 -6.62 10.12
N TYR A 360 3.53 -7.13 9.50
CA TYR A 360 3.60 -8.47 8.92
C TYR A 360 4.53 -9.33 9.79
N GLY A 361 4.06 -10.50 10.22
CA GLY A 361 4.83 -11.32 11.15
C GLY A 361 5.01 -10.64 12.51
N HIS A 362 6.24 -10.54 13.00
CA HIS A 362 6.57 -9.98 14.31
C HIS A 362 7.38 -8.68 14.22
N ASP A 363 8.27 -8.58 13.24
CA ASP A 363 9.34 -7.59 13.11
C ASP A 363 9.20 -6.69 11.88
N VAL A 364 8.28 -6.97 10.95
CA VAL A 364 8.12 -6.20 9.71
C VAL A 364 6.97 -5.22 9.80
N LEU A 365 7.25 -3.93 9.63
CA LEU A 365 6.30 -2.83 9.58
C LEU A 365 6.26 -2.22 8.17
N LEU A 366 5.06 -2.17 7.59
CA LEU A 366 4.75 -1.45 6.36
C LEU A 366 4.02 -0.14 6.70
N MET A 367 4.48 0.96 6.10
CA MET A 367 3.81 2.25 6.13
C MET A 367 3.61 2.79 4.72
N LEU A 368 2.38 3.15 4.40
CA LEU A 368 2.00 3.79 3.12
C LEU A 368 1.72 5.26 3.35
N TYR A 369 2.32 6.12 2.54
CA TYR A 369 2.20 7.57 2.64
C TYR A 369 1.47 8.13 1.40
N PRO A 370 0.64 9.17 1.58
CA PRO A 370 -0.14 9.76 0.48
C PRO A 370 0.74 10.45 -0.56
N GLN A 371 2.02 10.65 -0.24
CA GLN A 371 3.04 11.24 -1.10
C GLN A 371 4.39 10.57 -0.81
N VAL A 372 5.34 10.72 -1.73
CA VAL A 372 6.72 10.28 -1.52
C VAL A 372 7.36 11.17 -0.45
N ILE A 373 7.95 10.54 0.56
CA ILE A 373 8.64 11.19 1.69
C ILE A 373 10.13 11.34 1.38
N ASP A 374 10.74 12.40 1.89
CA ASP A 374 12.15 12.75 1.70
C ASP A 374 13.01 12.27 2.88
N ALA A 375 12.48 12.32 4.09
CA ALA A 375 13.15 11.88 5.30
C ALA A 375 12.20 11.13 6.24
N PHE A 376 12.77 10.28 7.07
CA PHE A 376 12.06 9.52 8.10
C PHE A 376 12.89 9.53 9.38
N THR A 377 12.26 9.86 10.51
CA THR A 377 12.89 9.84 11.81
C THR A 377 12.22 8.84 12.73
N MET A 378 13.04 8.21 13.56
CA MET A 378 12.58 7.40 14.67
C MET A 378 13.16 7.98 15.95
N ALA A 379 12.32 8.10 16.98
CA ALA A 379 12.74 8.54 18.29
C ALA A 379 12.19 7.62 19.37
N GLU A 380 13.02 7.40 20.39
CA GLU A 380 12.61 6.72 21.61
C GLU A 380 11.45 7.50 22.27
N PRO A 381 10.38 6.83 22.74
CA PRO A 381 9.31 7.52 23.44
C PRO A 381 9.85 8.21 24.69
N PRO A 382 9.51 9.49 24.94
CA PRO A 382 9.96 10.19 26.14
C PRO A 382 9.27 9.59 27.36
N GLN A 383 9.96 8.70 28.10
CA GLN A 383 9.44 8.10 29.33
C GLN A 383 10.23 8.61 30.54
N GLY A 384 9.94 9.85 30.93
CA GLY A 384 10.57 10.45 32.11
C GLY A 384 11.98 11.00 31.86
N LEU A 385 12.61 11.51 32.92
CA LEU A 385 13.96 12.05 32.89
C LEU A 385 14.94 10.95 33.29
N HIS A 386 15.74 10.48 32.33
CA HIS A 386 16.85 9.58 32.59
C HIS A 386 18.11 10.39 32.90
N PHE A 387 18.88 9.93 33.88
CA PHE A 387 20.18 10.50 34.21
C PHE A 387 21.26 9.43 34.08
N GLY A 388 22.35 9.73 33.40
CA GLY A 388 23.44 8.79 33.21
C GLY A 388 24.26 9.06 31.96
N PHE A 389 25.00 8.05 31.54
CA PHE A 389 25.77 8.03 30.30
C PHE A 389 24.88 7.50 29.16
N SER A 390 25.23 7.86 27.93
CA SER A 390 24.66 7.26 26.72
C SER A 390 25.12 5.81 26.57
N ASP A 391 24.43 5.03 25.73
CA ASP A 391 24.76 3.61 25.51
C ASP A 391 26.11 3.43 24.77
N ILE A 392 26.57 4.49 24.08
CA ILE A 392 27.91 4.56 23.50
C ILE A 392 29.00 4.94 24.52
N GLY A 393 28.63 5.11 25.80
CA GLY A 393 29.56 5.40 26.89
C GLY A 393 30.08 6.83 26.91
N THR A 394 29.23 7.81 26.52
CA THR A 394 29.54 9.25 26.49
C THR A 394 28.48 10.07 27.24
N ILE A 395 28.76 11.36 27.49
CA ILE A 395 27.77 12.35 27.94
C ILE A 395 27.64 13.41 26.84
N GLU A 396 26.43 13.60 26.33
CA GLU A 396 26.11 14.75 25.48
C GLU A 396 26.15 16.02 26.33
N ARG A 397 27.20 16.82 26.16
CA ARG A 397 27.40 18.08 26.88
C ARG A 397 26.30 19.07 26.49
N ARG A 398 25.79 19.81 27.47
CA ARG A 398 24.74 20.82 27.28
C ARG A 398 25.17 22.18 27.75
N LYS A 399 24.88 23.21 26.94
CA LYS A 399 25.18 24.60 27.24
C LYS A 399 24.57 25.01 28.58
N ILE A 400 25.38 25.57 29.48
CA ILE A 400 24.98 25.98 30.83
C ILE A 400 24.60 27.48 30.94
N SER A 401 24.88 28.25 29.88
CA SER A 401 24.73 29.71 29.85
C SER A 401 23.61 30.15 28.91
N ARG A 402 22.89 31.21 29.29
CA ARG A 402 21.84 31.84 28.44
C ARG A 402 22.42 32.36 27.12
N PRO A 403 21.62 32.46 26.04
CA PRO A 403 20.17 32.23 25.99
C PRO A 403 19.75 30.74 25.90
N ASP A 404 20.60 29.87 25.35
CA ASP A 404 20.22 28.50 24.98
C ASP A 404 20.65 27.45 26.00
N VAL A 405 20.26 27.63 27.27
CA VAL A 405 20.57 26.63 28.31
C VAL A 405 19.94 25.29 27.92
N GLY A 406 20.75 24.22 27.92
CA GLY A 406 20.33 22.87 27.53
C GLY A 406 20.64 22.48 26.09
N ARG A 407 21.08 23.42 25.23
CA ARG A 407 21.46 23.10 23.84
C ARG A 407 22.67 22.14 23.81
N PRO A 408 22.66 21.07 22.99
CA PRO A 408 23.78 20.14 22.89
C PRO A 408 25.04 20.81 22.31
N LEU A 409 26.20 20.43 22.85
CA LEU A 409 27.53 20.96 22.51
C LEU A 409 28.52 19.88 22.01
N GLY A 410 28.09 18.62 21.92
CA GLY A 410 28.92 17.47 21.52
C GLY A 410 29.10 16.46 22.66
N GLU A 411 29.82 15.37 22.38
CA GLU A 411 30.02 14.26 23.30
C GLU A 411 31.24 14.44 24.21
N PHE A 412 31.18 13.87 25.42
CA PHE A 412 32.29 13.79 26.37
C PHE A 412 32.45 12.36 26.90
N PRO A 413 33.67 11.79 26.93
CA PRO A 413 34.92 12.31 26.35
C PRO A 413 34.87 12.39 24.82
N GLU A 414 35.67 13.26 24.19
CA GLU A 414 35.71 13.44 22.73
C GLU A 414 36.34 12.26 21.97
N ASP A 415 37.14 11.42 22.65
CA ASP A 415 37.72 10.18 22.10
C ASP A 415 37.30 8.97 22.96
N PRO A 416 36.30 8.18 22.52
CA PRO A 416 35.79 7.03 23.28
C PRO A 416 36.70 5.80 23.24
N ALA A 417 37.82 5.82 22.51
CA ALA A 417 38.85 4.77 22.61
C ALA A 417 39.53 4.75 23.99
N ASP A 418 39.38 5.84 24.77
CA ASP A 418 39.88 6.02 26.12
C ASP A 418 38.82 5.55 27.15
N ASP A 419 38.73 4.22 27.32
CA ASP A 419 38.11 3.50 28.44
C ASP A 419 36.79 4.07 29.03
N ARG A 420 35.81 4.42 28.18
CA ARG A 420 34.36 4.62 28.46
C ARG A 420 33.97 4.92 29.94
N PHE A 421 34.53 5.99 30.53
CA PHE A 421 34.36 6.40 31.93
C PHE A 421 34.98 5.53 33.04
N ALA A 422 35.65 4.42 32.73
CA ALA A 422 36.36 3.62 33.71
C ALA A 422 37.40 4.43 34.50
N ARG A 423 38.04 5.42 33.87
CA ARG A 423 38.96 6.37 34.55
C ARG A 423 38.30 7.17 35.68
N PHE A 424 36.98 7.35 35.61
CA PHE A 424 36.19 8.04 36.62
C PHE A 424 35.58 7.09 37.63
N LEU A 425 35.93 5.80 37.65
CA LEU A 425 35.49 4.87 38.69
C LEU A 425 36.37 5.00 39.93
N ARG A 426 35.77 4.76 41.10
CA ARG A 426 36.50 4.70 42.36
C ARG A 426 37.41 3.47 42.35
N PRO A 427 38.62 3.56 42.92
CA PRO A 427 39.49 2.40 43.11
C PRO A 427 38.81 1.37 44.02
N GLY A 428 38.95 0.07 43.70
CA GLY A 428 38.40 -1.03 44.51
C GLY A 428 37.46 -2.01 43.79
N GLY A 429 37.20 -1.83 42.48
CA GLY A 429 36.53 -2.85 41.65
C GLY A 429 35.01 -2.99 41.89
N HIS A 430 34.36 -1.95 42.41
CA HIS A 430 32.92 -1.94 42.67
C HIS A 430 32.10 -1.18 41.62
N ASP A 431 32.73 -0.75 40.51
CA ASP A 431 32.11 0.05 39.44
C ASP A 431 31.32 1.28 39.95
N VAL A 432 31.81 1.89 41.04
CA VAL A 432 31.21 3.09 41.63
C VAL A 432 31.81 4.33 41.01
N LEU A 433 30.98 5.21 40.45
CA LEU A 433 31.42 6.46 39.86
C LEU A 433 32.01 7.44 40.90
N ASN A 434 33.18 7.99 40.59
CA ASN A 434 33.83 9.07 41.30
C ASN A 434 33.32 10.43 40.78
N VAL A 435 32.20 10.89 41.33
CA VAL A 435 31.59 12.17 40.90
C VAL A 435 32.45 13.37 41.32
N ASP A 436 32.89 13.43 42.58
CA ASP A 436 33.61 14.59 43.15
C ASP A 436 34.58 14.18 44.28
N GLY A 437 35.07 12.93 44.25
CA GLY A 437 36.04 12.43 45.22
C GLY A 437 37.47 12.83 44.86
N THR A 438 38.44 12.23 45.55
CA THR A 438 39.86 12.40 45.26
C THR A 438 40.24 11.70 43.94
N GLY A 439 41.30 12.18 43.27
CA GLY A 439 41.78 11.60 42.01
C GLY A 439 41.06 12.17 40.78
N ASP A 440 40.84 11.33 39.76
CA ASP A 440 40.18 11.72 38.51
C ASP A 440 38.66 11.63 38.68
N ALA A 441 38.06 12.74 39.12
CA ALA A 441 36.62 12.85 39.36
C ALA A 441 35.90 13.47 38.15
N LEU A 442 34.67 13.02 37.93
CA LEU A 442 33.86 13.42 36.77
C LEU A 442 33.49 14.93 36.80
N LEU A 443 33.09 15.46 37.96
CA LEU A 443 32.61 16.84 38.09
C LEU A 443 33.70 17.88 37.74
N PRO A 444 34.95 17.78 38.24
CA PRO A 444 36.04 18.64 37.79
C PRO A 444 36.35 18.49 36.30
N ALA A 445 36.29 17.28 35.75
CA ALA A 445 36.54 17.04 34.34
C ALA A 445 35.48 17.71 33.45
N LEU A 446 34.19 17.55 33.77
CA LEU A 446 33.10 18.25 33.08
C LEU A 446 33.18 19.77 33.27
N SER A 447 33.56 20.27 34.45
CA SER A 447 33.69 21.71 34.72
C SER A 447 34.72 22.37 33.80
N ARG A 448 35.85 21.68 33.55
CA ARG A 448 36.87 22.12 32.58
C ARG A 448 36.34 22.22 31.16
N THR A 449 35.43 21.33 30.74
CA THR A 449 34.84 21.40 29.39
C THR A 449 33.90 22.59 29.17
N HIS A 450 33.48 23.26 30.24
CA HIS A 450 32.63 24.45 30.18
C HIS A 450 33.38 25.72 30.59
N ASP A 451 34.71 25.65 30.76
CA ASP A 451 35.56 26.76 31.22
C ASP A 451 35.07 27.41 32.52
N VAL A 452 34.51 26.60 33.43
CA VAL A 452 34.06 27.05 34.77
C VAL A 452 34.88 26.39 35.86
N GLU A 453 35.07 27.13 36.96
CA GLU A 453 35.78 26.62 38.14
C GLU A 453 35.11 25.34 38.69
N ARG A 454 33.77 25.35 38.76
CA ARG A 454 32.99 24.21 39.21
C ARG A 454 31.53 24.31 38.77
N LEU A 455 31.00 23.24 38.20
CA LEU A 455 29.56 23.14 37.92
C LEU A 455 28.76 23.09 39.23
N THR A 456 27.67 23.85 39.29
CA THR A 456 26.66 23.71 40.34
C THR A 456 25.93 22.37 40.23
N SER A 457 25.24 21.94 41.29
CA SER A 457 24.44 20.71 41.27
C SER A 457 23.38 20.72 40.16
N ALA A 458 22.76 21.86 39.89
CA ALA A 458 21.79 22.01 38.80
C ALA A 458 22.44 21.89 37.41
N GLN A 459 23.62 22.49 37.23
CA GLN A 459 24.36 22.39 35.96
C GLN A 459 24.93 20.99 35.73
N PHE A 460 25.38 20.31 36.78
CA PHE A 460 25.79 18.91 36.71
C PHE A 460 24.61 18.00 36.38
N ALA A 461 23.48 18.16 37.05
CA ALA A 461 22.26 17.42 36.71
C ALA A 461 21.85 17.62 35.25
N LEU A 462 21.97 18.85 34.73
CA LEU A 462 21.72 19.16 33.31
C LEU A 462 22.66 18.41 32.35
N GLN A 463 23.94 18.23 32.71
CA GLN A 463 24.86 17.43 31.91
C GLN A 463 24.48 15.95 31.94
N MET A 464 24.03 15.46 33.09
CA MET A 464 23.69 14.04 33.26
C MET A 464 22.36 13.64 32.59
N ILE A 465 21.58 14.55 32.02
CA ILE A 465 20.33 14.19 31.32
C ILE A 465 20.66 13.28 30.12
N LYS A 466 20.05 12.10 30.06
CA LYS A 466 20.07 11.25 28.87
C LYS A 466 18.86 11.67 28.01
N ALA A 467 19.12 12.30 26.87
CA ALA A 467 18.07 12.64 25.93
C ALA A 467 17.53 11.37 25.25
N PRO A 468 16.24 11.30 24.91
CA PRO A 468 15.71 10.24 24.07
C PRO A 468 16.53 10.16 22.79
N GLN A 469 16.96 8.95 22.45
CA GLN A 469 17.72 8.74 21.21
C GLN A 469 16.81 8.95 20.01
N PHE A 470 17.36 9.54 18.95
CA PHE A 470 16.68 9.67 17.68
C PHE A 470 17.63 9.31 16.53
N GLN A 471 17.07 8.78 15.45
CA GLN A 471 17.78 8.45 14.23
C GLN A 471 16.99 8.96 13.03
N GLU A 472 17.67 9.67 12.14
CA GLU A 472 17.13 10.18 10.88
C GLU A 472 17.64 9.35 9.70
N PHE A 473 16.77 9.13 8.72
CA PHE A 473 17.05 8.44 7.46
C PHE A 473 16.60 9.34 6.32
N THR A 474 17.52 9.75 5.46
CA THR A 474 17.20 10.51 4.25
C THR A 474 17.07 9.56 3.06
N ARG A 475 16.00 9.73 2.27
CA ARG A 475 15.82 8.98 1.03
C ARG A 475 16.95 9.35 0.04
N PRO A 476 17.60 8.36 -0.59
CA PRO A 476 18.69 8.59 -1.54
C PRO A 476 18.23 9.12 -2.91
#